data_AF-F0GL13-F1
#
_entry.id   AF-F0GL13-F1
#
_cell.length_a   1.000
_cell.length_b   1.000
_cell.length_c   1.000
_cell.angle_alpha   90.00
_cell.angle_beta   90.00
_cell.angle_gamma   90.00
#
_symmetry.space_group_name_H-M   'P 1'
#
loop_
_entity.id
_entity.type
_entity.pdbx_description
1 polymer ?
#
loop_
_entity_poly.entity_id
_entity_poly.type
_entity_poly.pdbx_seq_one_letter_code
_entity_poly.pdbx_strand_id
1 'polypeptide(L)'
;MSTTYAAGEPPRVVSAAARLYAKCLLVGFALLPAYLIAYLWFFGDSRLTFENHAFHEIAIAAATLEGAFVTYVTWVCYRSSGEPLLRWLTLGFLGFAMIYALHGMFTGMAHHNIWLFLLYGPASRLVMSILLLIGLMSYSRPSDRIEKRTSVRTWLPWVVFFALVDVAVAYVAYSPVAGALGTRLSMEGGALVFSLLNVGVLLARRIRSPLMVIYGVSIMAFALSSLAFILG
;
A
#
# COMPACT_ATOMS: atom_id res chain seq x y z
N MET A 1 43.32 -7.48 -44.58
CA MET A 1 42.72 -7.87 -43.29
C MET A 1 42.20 -6.61 -42.61
N SER A 2 40.90 -6.36 -42.69
CA SER A 2 40.24 -5.26 -41.98
C SER A 2 39.43 -5.88 -40.86
N THR A 3 39.89 -5.72 -39.62
CA THR A 3 39.16 -6.04 -38.40
C THR A 3 38.29 -4.85 -38.03
N THR A 4 37.14 -4.73 -38.68
CA THR A 4 36.06 -3.84 -38.23
C THR A 4 35.41 -4.47 -37.00
N TYR A 5 35.88 -4.07 -35.81
CA TYR A 5 35.11 -4.24 -34.58
C TYR A 5 33.88 -3.34 -34.68
N ALA A 6 32.73 -3.92 -35.00
CA ALA A 6 31.44 -3.24 -34.87
C ALA A 6 31.21 -2.96 -33.38
N ALA A 7 31.27 -1.70 -33.01
CA ALA A 7 30.91 -1.26 -31.67
C ALA A 7 29.43 -1.57 -31.39
N GLY A 8 29.16 -2.24 -30.27
CA GLY A 8 28.12 -1.72 -29.38
C GLY A 8 26.98 -2.63 -28.92
N GLU A 9 26.94 -3.93 -29.20
CA GLU A 9 25.98 -4.82 -28.52
C GLU A 9 26.69 -5.77 -27.53
N PRO A 10 26.31 -5.76 -26.23
CA PRO A 10 26.86 -6.71 -25.29
C PRO A 10 26.50 -8.14 -25.76
N PRO A 11 27.42 -9.11 -25.63
CA PRO A 11 27.16 -10.49 -26.04
C PRO A 11 25.82 -10.98 -25.49
N ARG A 12 25.03 -11.70 -26.30
CA ARG A 12 23.67 -12.15 -25.92
C ARG A 12 23.62 -12.79 -24.54
N VAL A 13 24.67 -13.54 -24.18
CA VAL A 13 24.88 -14.16 -22.87
C VAL A 13 24.94 -13.13 -21.74
N VAL A 14 25.71 -12.06 -21.90
CA VAL A 14 25.81 -10.95 -20.93
C VAL A 14 24.46 -10.27 -20.76
N SER A 15 23.74 -10.03 -21.87
CA SER A 15 22.40 -9.42 -21.83
C SER A 15 21.34 -10.31 -21.15
N ALA A 16 21.48 -11.63 -21.27
CA ALA A 16 20.59 -12.60 -20.65
C ALA A 16 20.89 -12.73 -19.15
N ALA A 17 22.17 -12.79 -18.78
CA ALA A 17 22.63 -12.81 -17.40
C ALA A 17 22.19 -11.53 -16.66
N ALA A 18 22.37 -10.35 -17.26
CA ALA A 18 21.94 -9.08 -16.68
C ALA A 18 20.41 -9.03 -16.48
N ARG A 19 19.63 -9.54 -17.44
CA ARG A 19 18.16 -9.63 -17.33
C ARG A 19 17.72 -10.60 -16.24
N LEU A 20 18.40 -11.73 -16.09
CA LEU A 20 18.12 -12.68 -15.02
C LEU A 20 18.45 -12.05 -13.65
N TYR A 21 19.63 -11.45 -13.53
CA TYR A 21 20.06 -10.75 -12.32
C TYR A 21 19.07 -9.65 -11.91
N ALA A 22 18.64 -8.80 -12.85
CA ALA A 22 17.65 -7.75 -12.57
C ALA A 22 16.30 -8.33 -12.11
N LYS A 23 15.84 -9.44 -12.70
CA LYS A 23 14.61 -10.12 -12.23
C LYS A 23 14.78 -10.69 -10.83
N CYS A 24 15.92 -11.32 -10.54
CA CYS A 24 16.21 -11.84 -9.20
C CYS A 24 16.24 -10.72 -8.16
N LEU A 25 16.85 -9.57 -8.48
CA LEU A 25 16.83 -8.40 -7.61
C LEU A 25 15.41 -7.90 -7.35
N LEU A 26 14.58 -7.76 -8.39
CA LEU A 26 13.20 -7.31 -8.24
C LEU A 26 12.38 -8.26 -7.36
N VAL A 27 12.51 -9.57 -7.56
CA VAL A 27 11.86 -10.58 -6.71
C VAL A 27 12.40 -10.49 -5.27
N GLY A 28 13.72 -10.35 -5.11
CA GLY A 28 14.36 -10.19 -3.81
C GLY A 28 13.84 -8.96 -3.06
N PHE A 29 13.75 -7.80 -3.71
CA PHE A 29 13.19 -6.59 -3.11
C PHE A 29 11.70 -6.73 -2.75
N ALA A 30 10.90 -7.35 -3.63
CA ALA A 30 9.48 -7.57 -3.38
C ALA A 30 9.23 -8.54 -2.21
N LEU A 31 10.13 -9.52 -2.01
CA LEU A 31 10.03 -10.54 -0.96
C LEU A 31 10.87 -10.23 0.28
N LEU A 32 11.60 -9.11 0.31
CA LEU A 32 12.43 -8.73 1.45
C LEU A 32 11.63 -8.69 2.77
N PRO A 33 10.40 -8.12 2.82
CA PRO A 33 9.62 -8.17 4.05
C PRO A 33 9.24 -9.61 4.45
N ALA A 34 9.02 -10.52 3.50
CA ALA A 34 8.68 -11.91 3.79
C ALA A 34 9.83 -12.64 4.47
N TYR A 35 11.07 -12.35 4.07
CA TYR A 35 12.26 -12.87 4.74
C TYR A 35 12.34 -12.40 6.20
N LEU A 36 12.11 -11.11 6.46
CA LEU A 36 12.11 -10.56 7.82
C LEU A 36 10.98 -11.13 8.69
N ILE A 37 9.79 -11.29 8.12
CA ILE A 37 8.65 -11.94 8.77
C ILE A 37 9.00 -13.39 9.12
N ALA A 38 9.55 -14.15 8.17
CA ALA A 38 9.95 -15.53 8.42
C ALA A 38 11.04 -15.62 9.51
N TYR A 39 12.00 -14.70 9.51
CA TYR A 39 13.04 -14.63 10.54
C TYR A 39 12.42 -14.46 11.94
N LEU A 40 11.52 -13.48 12.11
CA LEU A 40 10.84 -13.26 13.38
C LEU A 40 9.94 -14.44 13.78
N TRP A 41 9.26 -15.06 12.80
CA TRP A 41 8.39 -16.20 13.06
C TRP A 41 9.14 -17.45 13.54
N PHE A 42 10.30 -17.76 12.96
CA PHE A 42 11.06 -18.96 13.32
C PHE A 42 12.06 -18.76 14.46
N PHE A 43 12.60 -17.55 14.61
CA PHE A 43 13.70 -17.27 15.55
C PHE A 43 13.34 -16.25 16.64
N GLY A 44 12.18 -15.58 16.56
CA GLY A 44 11.72 -14.66 17.59
C GLY A 44 11.24 -15.39 18.85
N ASP A 45 11.64 -14.91 20.02
CA ASP A 45 11.08 -15.35 21.30
C ASP A 45 9.90 -14.44 21.66
N SER A 46 8.68 -15.00 21.65
CA SER A 46 7.46 -14.27 21.98
C SER A 46 7.39 -13.77 23.43
N ARG A 47 8.32 -14.22 24.29
CA ARG A 47 8.46 -13.74 25.67
C ARG A 47 9.25 -12.43 25.78
N LEU A 48 9.99 -12.05 24.74
CA LEU A 48 10.78 -10.83 24.70
C LEU A 48 9.99 -9.74 23.95
N THR A 49 9.01 -9.13 24.62
CA THR A 49 8.25 -8.01 24.06
C THR A 49 8.93 -6.67 24.38
N PHE A 50 9.32 -5.95 23.33
CA PHE A 50 9.75 -4.56 23.44
C PHE A 50 8.59 -3.65 23.01
N GLU A 51 7.99 -2.96 23.97
CA GLU A 51 6.91 -2.00 23.71
C GLU A 51 7.42 -0.58 23.92
N ASN A 52 7.40 0.23 22.86
CA ASN A 52 7.71 1.65 22.92
C ASN A 52 6.64 2.45 22.18
N HIS A 53 5.69 2.99 22.94
CA HIS A 53 4.57 3.78 22.42
C HIS A 53 5.05 5.01 21.65
N ALA A 54 6.09 5.70 22.13
CA ALA A 54 6.63 6.88 21.45
C ALA A 54 7.24 6.52 20.08
N PHE A 55 7.98 5.41 20.01
CA PHE A 55 8.49 4.91 18.73
C PHE A 55 7.35 4.58 17.76
N HIS A 56 6.30 3.90 18.25
CA HIS A 56 5.15 3.53 17.44
C HIS A 56 4.38 4.76 16.94
N GLU A 57 4.14 5.75 17.80
CA GLU A 57 3.51 7.01 17.44
C GLU A 57 4.33 7.79 16.40
N ILE A 58 5.65 7.86 16.56
CA ILE A 58 6.54 8.50 15.58
C ILE A 58 6.51 7.77 14.25
N ALA A 59 6.53 6.43 14.25
CA ALA A 59 6.46 5.63 13.04
C ALA A 59 5.12 5.85 12.30
N ILE A 60 3.99 5.93 13.03
CA ILE A 60 2.69 6.23 12.44
C ILE A 60 2.65 7.67 11.90
N ALA A 61 3.17 8.64 12.66
CA ALA A 61 3.21 10.02 12.22
C ALA A 61 4.03 10.16 10.92
N ALA A 62 5.20 9.53 10.85
CA ALA A 62 6.03 9.49 9.65
C ALA A 62 5.29 8.85 8.46
N ALA A 63 4.70 7.67 8.65
CA ALA A 63 3.93 7.00 7.59
C ALA A 63 2.72 7.82 7.12
N THR A 64 2.04 8.51 8.04
CA THR A 64 0.89 9.38 7.73
C THR A 64 1.34 10.61 6.93
N LEU A 65 2.46 11.24 7.31
CA LEU A 65 3.05 12.36 6.59
C LEU A 65 3.53 11.96 5.20
N GLU A 66 4.18 10.80 5.07
CA GLU A 66 4.56 10.23 3.77
C GLU A 66 3.33 9.97 2.90
N GLY A 67 2.28 9.36 3.46
CA GLY A 67 1.00 9.15 2.77
C GLY A 67 0.36 10.46 2.31
N ALA A 68 0.35 11.49 3.15
CA ALA A 68 -0.14 12.82 2.80
C ALA A 68 0.72 13.49 1.72
N PHE A 69 2.03 13.34 1.78
CA PHE A 69 2.95 13.85 0.76
C PHE A 69 2.73 13.17 -0.60
N VAL A 70 2.63 11.83 -0.62
CA VAL A 70 2.34 11.08 -1.85
C VAL A 70 0.96 11.46 -2.39
N THR A 71 -0.04 11.64 -1.52
CA THR A 71 -1.36 12.17 -1.89
C THR A 71 -1.23 13.50 -2.62
N TYR A 72 -0.48 14.44 -2.06
CA TYR A 72 -0.28 15.76 -2.67
C TYR A 72 0.42 15.68 -4.02
N VAL A 73 1.54 14.95 -4.13
CA VAL A 73 2.30 14.82 -5.37
C VAL A 73 1.46 14.13 -6.45
N THR A 74 0.77 13.05 -6.12
CA THR A 74 -0.09 12.34 -7.07
C THR A 74 -1.28 13.18 -7.50
N TRP A 75 -1.84 14.00 -6.60
CA TRP A 75 -2.90 14.94 -6.95
C TRP A 75 -2.41 16.01 -7.93
N VAL A 76 -1.22 16.59 -7.69
CA VAL A 76 -0.60 17.55 -8.61
C VAL A 76 -0.38 16.93 -9.98
N CYS A 77 0.16 15.71 -10.06
CA CYS A 77 0.34 14.98 -11.31
C CYS A 77 -1.00 14.64 -11.98
N TYR A 78 -2.04 14.30 -11.21
CA TYR A 78 -3.38 14.06 -11.74
C TYR A 78 -3.99 15.34 -12.33
N ARG A 79 -3.82 16.49 -11.66
CA ARG A 79 -4.33 17.76 -12.19
C ARG A 79 -3.72 18.08 -13.56
N SER A 80 -2.43 17.83 -13.74
CA SER A 80 -1.74 18.08 -15.01
C SER A 80 -2.10 17.05 -16.09
N SER A 81 -2.02 15.75 -15.82
CA SER A 81 -2.20 14.70 -16.84
C SER A 81 -3.66 14.29 -17.06
N GLY A 82 -4.48 14.36 -16.01
CA GLY A 82 -5.84 13.81 -15.98
C GLY A 82 -5.90 12.29 -15.97
N GLU A 83 -4.77 11.59 -15.79
CA GLU A 83 -4.73 10.13 -15.86
C GLU A 83 -5.58 9.50 -14.75
N PRO A 84 -6.57 8.65 -15.06
CA PRO A 84 -7.46 8.08 -14.05
C PRO A 84 -6.73 7.26 -12.98
N LEU A 85 -5.62 6.58 -13.31
CA LEU A 85 -4.78 5.87 -12.34
C LEU A 85 -4.33 6.81 -11.21
N LEU A 86 -3.86 8.01 -11.56
CA LEU A 86 -3.37 8.98 -10.59
C LEU A 86 -4.48 9.50 -9.68
N ARG A 87 -5.70 9.67 -10.19
CA ARG A 87 -6.86 10.01 -9.34
C ARG A 87 -7.08 8.96 -8.26
N TRP A 88 -7.09 7.69 -8.64
CA TRP A 88 -7.30 6.59 -7.70
C TRP A 88 -6.11 6.40 -6.75
N LEU A 89 -4.89 6.66 -7.21
CA LEU A 89 -3.69 6.70 -6.38
C LEU A 89 -3.79 7.79 -5.31
N THR A 90 -4.19 9.01 -5.71
CA THR A 90 -4.47 10.12 -4.78
C THR A 90 -5.54 9.74 -3.76
N LEU A 91 -6.66 9.17 -4.20
CA LEU A 91 -7.72 8.74 -3.30
C LEU A 91 -7.26 7.62 -2.35
N GLY A 92 -6.47 6.67 -2.85
CA GLY A 92 -5.92 5.57 -2.05
C GLY A 92 -5.04 6.08 -0.91
N PHE A 93 -4.09 6.98 -1.22
CA PHE A 93 -3.20 7.56 -0.21
C PHE A 93 -3.90 8.60 0.68
N LEU A 94 -4.89 9.33 0.17
CA LEU A 94 -5.71 10.24 0.99
C LEU A 94 -6.52 9.45 2.01
N GLY A 95 -7.20 8.39 1.56
CA GLY A 95 -7.95 7.49 2.42
C GLY A 95 -7.04 6.81 3.45
N PHE A 96 -5.85 6.34 3.02
CA PHE A 96 -4.84 5.85 3.93
C PHE A 96 -4.49 6.89 5.00
N ALA A 97 -4.08 8.10 4.62
CA ALA A 97 -3.65 9.12 5.57
C ALA A 97 -4.77 9.56 6.53
N MET A 98 -5.99 9.77 6.03
CA MET A 98 -7.13 10.17 6.87
C MET A 98 -7.49 9.11 7.91
N ILE A 99 -7.63 7.86 7.47
CA ILE A 99 -8.05 6.75 8.34
C ILE A 99 -6.90 6.32 9.26
N TYR A 100 -5.68 6.25 8.73
CA TYR A 100 -4.50 5.82 9.50
C TYR A 100 -4.03 6.88 10.51
N ALA A 101 -4.37 8.16 10.34
CA ALA A 101 -4.06 9.16 11.36
C ALA A 101 -4.73 8.84 12.71
N LEU A 102 -5.95 8.29 12.70
CA LEU A 102 -6.66 7.91 13.93
C LEU A 102 -6.04 6.68 14.61
N HIS A 103 -5.43 5.78 13.83
CA HIS A 103 -4.57 4.71 14.37
C HIS A 103 -3.47 5.29 15.27
N GLY A 104 -2.81 6.35 14.81
CA GLY A 104 -1.79 7.08 15.57
C GLY A 104 -2.36 7.81 16.77
N MET A 105 -3.38 8.64 16.54
CA MET A 105 -4.01 9.47 17.57
C MET A 105 -4.52 8.66 18.77
N PHE A 106 -4.99 7.43 18.52
CA PHE A 106 -5.54 6.56 19.57
C PHE A 106 -4.53 5.57 20.16
N THR A 107 -3.24 5.63 19.77
CA THR A 107 -2.19 4.77 20.32
C THR A 107 -2.09 4.89 21.85
N GLY A 108 -2.06 6.12 22.38
CA GLY A 108 -2.04 6.36 23.83
C GLY A 108 -3.32 5.96 24.57
N MET A 109 -4.43 5.73 23.87
CA MET A 109 -5.70 5.27 24.46
C MET A 109 -5.87 3.75 24.44
N ALA A 110 -4.86 3.00 23.95
CA ALA A 110 -4.93 1.55 23.85
C ALA A 110 -5.22 0.85 25.19
N HIS A 111 -4.82 1.43 26.32
CA HIS A 111 -5.12 0.92 27.66
C HIS A 111 -6.62 0.96 28.02
N HIS A 112 -7.39 1.85 27.40
CA HIS A 112 -8.84 1.99 27.63
C HIS A 112 -9.65 1.23 26.58
N ASN A 113 -9.26 1.31 25.32
CA ASN A 113 -9.87 0.54 24.24
C ASN A 113 -8.81 0.21 23.17
N ILE A 114 -8.22 -0.98 23.29
CA ILE A 114 -7.18 -1.47 22.36
C ILE A 114 -7.68 -1.57 20.92
N TRP A 115 -8.99 -1.75 20.69
CA TRP A 115 -9.55 -1.94 19.36
C TRP A 115 -9.59 -0.63 18.55
N LEU A 116 -9.69 0.52 19.21
CA LEU A 116 -9.53 1.84 18.55
C LEU A 116 -8.13 2.04 18.01
N PHE A 117 -7.13 1.41 18.62
CA PHE A 117 -5.81 1.36 18.03
C PHE A 117 -5.78 0.27 16.95
N LEU A 118 -6.11 -0.97 17.28
CA LEU A 118 -5.84 -2.11 16.40
C LEU A 118 -6.61 -2.13 15.07
N LEU A 119 -7.82 -1.56 15.00
CA LEU A 119 -8.69 -1.69 13.82
C LEU A 119 -8.47 -0.64 12.73
N TYR A 120 -7.93 0.55 13.04
CA TYR A 120 -7.72 1.59 12.02
C TYR A 120 -6.58 1.24 11.06
N GLY A 121 -5.51 0.60 11.56
CA GLY A 121 -4.40 0.13 10.75
C GLY A 121 -4.79 -0.79 9.58
N PRO A 122 -5.52 -1.89 9.79
CA PRO A 122 -6.00 -2.73 8.70
C PRO A 122 -7.10 -2.08 7.87
N ALA A 123 -7.99 -1.27 8.46
CA ALA A 123 -9.03 -0.56 7.71
C ALA A 123 -8.45 0.40 6.65
N SER A 124 -7.42 1.19 7.01
CA SER A 124 -6.76 2.11 6.08
C SER A 124 -6.09 1.37 4.92
N ARG A 125 -5.41 0.25 5.19
CA ARG A 125 -4.79 -0.62 4.17
C ARG A 125 -5.81 -1.28 3.27
N LEU A 126 -6.96 -1.71 3.81
CA LEU A 126 -8.05 -2.28 3.01
C LEU A 126 -8.61 -1.24 2.04
N VAL A 127 -8.96 -0.04 2.53
CA VAL A 127 -9.48 1.05 1.69
C VAL A 127 -8.48 1.42 0.60
N MET A 128 -7.21 1.60 0.98
CA MET A 128 -6.14 1.90 0.03
C MET A 128 -6.01 0.80 -1.03
N SER A 129 -5.84 -0.46 -0.64
CA SER A 129 -5.64 -1.57 -1.58
C SER A 129 -6.79 -1.75 -2.59
N ILE A 130 -8.04 -1.55 -2.15
CA ILE A 130 -9.22 -1.54 -3.03
C ILE A 130 -9.11 -0.38 -4.04
N LEU A 131 -8.85 0.84 -3.59
CA LEU A 131 -8.75 2.01 -4.46
C LEU A 131 -7.58 1.89 -5.46
N LEU A 132 -6.45 1.35 -5.02
CA LEU A 132 -5.31 1.04 -5.88
C LEU A 132 -5.67 -0.01 -6.94
N LEU A 133 -6.45 -1.04 -6.58
CA LEU A 133 -6.94 -2.02 -7.56
C LEU A 133 -7.81 -1.36 -8.61
N ILE A 134 -8.75 -0.50 -8.19
CA ILE A 134 -9.61 0.26 -9.10
C ILE A 134 -8.77 1.18 -10.00
N GLY A 135 -7.72 1.79 -9.45
CA GLY A 135 -6.73 2.55 -10.19
C GLY A 135 -6.05 1.73 -11.27
N LEU A 136 -5.53 0.56 -10.92
CA LEU A 136 -4.88 -0.36 -11.85
C LEU A 136 -5.84 -0.87 -12.93
N MET A 137 -7.10 -1.15 -12.58
CA MET A 137 -8.15 -1.49 -13.57
C MET A 137 -8.47 -0.32 -14.51
N SER A 138 -8.21 0.92 -14.07
CA SER A 138 -8.37 2.14 -14.87
C SER A 138 -7.13 2.48 -15.71
N TYR A 139 -6.05 1.68 -15.62
CA TYR A 139 -4.82 1.92 -16.37
C TYR A 139 -5.04 1.93 -17.88
N SER A 140 -4.46 2.92 -18.56
CA SER A 140 -4.62 3.24 -20.00
C SER A 140 -6.00 3.77 -20.42
N ARG A 141 -6.87 4.16 -19.49
CA ARG A 141 -8.10 4.89 -19.85
C ARG A 141 -7.79 6.33 -20.28
N PRO A 142 -8.62 6.94 -21.16
CA PRO A 142 -8.47 8.34 -21.55
C PRO A 142 -8.44 9.27 -20.35
N SER A 143 -7.68 10.37 -20.47
CA SER A 143 -7.60 11.38 -19.41
C SER A 143 -8.96 11.98 -19.09
N ASP A 144 -9.23 12.18 -17.81
CA ASP A 144 -10.40 12.90 -17.33
C ASP A 144 -10.39 14.36 -17.87
N ARG A 145 -11.60 14.89 -18.13
CA ARG A 145 -11.79 16.28 -18.55
C ARG A 145 -11.29 17.25 -17.48
N ILE A 146 -10.79 18.41 -17.90
CA ILE A 146 -10.13 19.40 -17.02
C ILE A 146 -11.06 19.84 -15.88
N GLU A 147 -12.34 20.05 -16.17
CA GLU A 147 -13.34 20.54 -15.20
C GLU A 147 -13.56 19.54 -14.06
N LYS A 148 -13.39 18.24 -14.35
CA LYS A 148 -13.57 17.17 -13.36
C LYS A 148 -12.40 17.10 -12.38
N ARG A 149 -11.19 17.49 -12.79
CA ARG A 149 -9.93 17.24 -12.06
C ARG A 149 -9.85 18.00 -10.73
N THR A 150 -10.44 19.20 -10.66
CA THR A 150 -10.45 20.06 -9.46
C THR A 150 -11.84 20.27 -8.88
N SER A 151 -12.89 19.72 -9.49
CA SER A 151 -14.25 19.91 -9.03
C SER A 151 -14.46 19.33 -7.63
N VAL A 152 -14.96 20.16 -6.71
CA VAL A 152 -15.33 19.75 -5.35
C VAL A 152 -16.32 18.59 -5.37
N ARG A 153 -17.23 18.55 -6.36
CA ARG A 153 -18.21 17.47 -6.51
C ARG A 153 -17.56 16.12 -6.80
N THR A 154 -16.34 16.10 -7.34
CA THR A 154 -15.58 14.86 -7.58
C THR A 154 -14.93 14.35 -6.30
N TRP A 155 -14.43 15.26 -5.44
CA TRP A 155 -13.56 14.92 -4.31
C TRP A 155 -14.31 14.83 -2.98
N LEU A 156 -15.26 15.72 -2.72
CA LEU A 156 -16.00 15.79 -1.46
C LEU A 156 -16.70 14.47 -1.09
N PRO A 157 -17.34 13.73 -2.03
CA PRO A 157 -17.93 12.44 -1.68
C PRO A 157 -16.93 11.42 -1.13
N TRP A 158 -15.67 11.47 -1.59
CA TRP A 158 -14.62 10.57 -1.08
C TRP A 158 -14.14 10.97 0.31
N VAL A 159 -13.98 12.27 0.56
CA VAL A 159 -13.65 12.78 1.90
C VAL A 159 -14.73 12.38 2.90
N VAL A 160 -16.01 12.54 2.52
CA VAL A 160 -17.16 12.08 3.33
C VAL A 160 -17.13 10.57 3.50
N PHE A 161 -16.85 9.79 2.45
CA PHE A 161 -16.72 8.34 2.55
C PHE A 161 -15.62 7.92 3.53
N PHE A 162 -14.44 8.55 3.52
CA PHE A 162 -13.37 8.23 4.46
C PHE A 162 -13.77 8.56 5.91
N ALA A 163 -14.40 9.71 6.14
CA ALA A 163 -14.93 10.06 7.46
C ALA A 163 -16.01 9.06 7.93
N LEU A 164 -16.84 8.54 7.03
CA LEU A 164 -17.80 7.49 7.35
C LEU A 164 -17.12 6.16 7.69
N VAL A 165 -16.00 5.83 7.03
CA VAL A 165 -15.17 4.68 7.40
C VAL A 165 -14.62 4.85 8.81
N ASP A 166 -14.13 6.04 9.18
CA ASP A 166 -13.64 6.31 10.54
C ASP A 166 -14.73 6.07 11.59
N VAL A 167 -15.93 6.62 11.35
CA VAL A 167 -17.09 6.40 12.23
C VAL A 167 -17.46 4.91 12.31
N ALA A 168 -17.42 4.19 11.18
CA ALA A 168 -17.72 2.76 11.16
C ALA A 168 -16.68 1.95 11.94
N VAL A 169 -15.39 2.27 11.81
CA VAL A 169 -14.31 1.60 12.56
C VAL A 169 -14.45 1.90 14.06
N ALA A 170 -14.71 3.15 14.43
CA ALA A 170 -14.98 3.51 15.82
C ALA A 170 -16.19 2.74 16.37
N TYR A 171 -17.29 2.68 15.62
CA TYR A 171 -18.48 1.92 16.02
C TYR A 171 -18.18 0.44 16.24
N VAL A 172 -17.43 -0.19 15.33
CA VAL A 172 -16.98 -1.58 15.48
C VAL A 172 -16.09 -1.73 16.71
N ALA A 173 -15.18 -0.80 16.98
CA ALA A 173 -14.27 -0.84 18.12
C ALA A 173 -14.98 -0.77 19.49
N TYR A 174 -16.17 -0.20 19.57
CA TYR A 174 -17.01 -0.19 20.78
C TYR A 174 -18.03 -1.33 20.83
N SER A 175 -18.07 -2.20 19.82
CA SER A 175 -19.03 -3.30 19.74
C SER A 175 -18.47 -4.60 20.36
N PRO A 176 -19.33 -5.57 20.73
CA PRO A 176 -18.91 -6.88 21.23
C PRO A 176 -18.07 -7.68 20.21
N VAL A 177 -18.15 -7.36 18.92
CA VAL A 177 -17.42 -8.07 17.87
C VAL A 177 -16.03 -7.49 17.59
N ALA A 178 -15.64 -6.39 18.25
CA ALA A 178 -14.33 -5.75 18.06
C ALA A 178 -13.16 -6.74 18.22
N GLY A 179 -13.25 -7.57 19.26
CA GLY A 179 -12.23 -8.57 19.57
C GLY A 179 -12.41 -9.93 18.92
N ALA A 180 -13.45 -10.11 18.10
CA ALA A 180 -13.62 -11.35 17.36
C ALA A 180 -12.50 -11.50 16.34
N LEU A 181 -11.88 -12.68 16.30
CA LEU A 181 -10.82 -13.00 15.34
C LEU A 181 -11.26 -12.73 13.90
N GLY A 182 -12.52 -13.01 13.58
CA GLY A 182 -13.12 -12.73 12.27
C GLY A 182 -13.08 -11.26 11.86
N THR A 183 -13.20 -10.32 12.81
CA THR A 183 -13.16 -8.89 12.52
C THR A 183 -11.78 -8.49 11.99
N ARG A 184 -10.71 -8.81 12.75
CA ARG A 184 -9.33 -8.53 12.33
C ARG A 184 -8.93 -9.32 11.08
N LEU A 185 -9.25 -10.62 11.02
CA LEU A 185 -8.94 -11.44 9.84
C LEU A 185 -9.64 -10.96 8.57
N SER A 186 -10.88 -10.46 8.68
CA SER A 186 -11.59 -9.95 7.50
C SER A 186 -10.93 -8.69 6.93
N MET A 187 -10.49 -7.77 7.80
CA MET A 187 -9.84 -6.53 7.36
C MET A 187 -8.42 -6.79 6.85
N GLU A 188 -7.58 -7.50 7.62
CA GLU A 188 -6.21 -7.83 7.20
C GLU A 188 -6.20 -8.78 6.00
N GLY A 189 -7.03 -9.83 6.04
CA GLY A 189 -7.16 -10.79 4.95
C GLY A 189 -7.73 -10.14 3.70
N GLY A 190 -8.70 -9.23 3.84
CA GLY A 190 -9.20 -8.42 2.73
C GLY A 190 -8.09 -7.58 2.11
N ALA A 191 -7.35 -6.82 2.93
CA ALA A 191 -6.25 -5.99 2.45
C ALA A 191 -5.15 -6.82 1.76
N LEU A 192 -4.82 -7.99 2.30
CA LEU A 192 -3.91 -8.96 1.69
C LEU A 192 -4.42 -9.42 0.32
N VAL A 193 -5.68 -9.88 0.24
CA VAL A 193 -6.27 -10.37 -1.02
C VAL A 193 -6.29 -9.27 -2.07
N PHE A 194 -6.77 -8.06 -1.75
CA PHE A 194 -6.81 -6.96 -2.71
C PHE A 194 -5.41 -6.50 -3.14
N SER A 195 -4.42 -6.56 -2.26
CA SER A 195 -3.02 -6.26 -2.61
C SER A 195 -2.41 -7.33 -3.52
N LEU A 196 -2.66 -8.61 -3.25
CA LEU A 196 -2.23 -9.70 -4.13
C LEU A 196 -2.93 -9.66 -5.50
N LEU A 197 -4.22 -9.31 -5.53
CA LEU A 197 -4.94 -9.09 -6.78
C LEU A 197 -4.35 -7.94 -7.59
N ASN A 198 -3.94 -6.84 -6.95
CA ASN A 198 -3.22 -5.76 -7.61
C ASN A 198 -1.94 -6.27 -8.31
N VAL A 199 -1.09 -6.99 -7.58
CA VAL A 199 0.15 -7.56 -8.13
C VAL A 199 -0.17 -8.56 -9.26
N GLY A 200 -1.16 -9.43 -9.05
CA GLY A 200 -1.61 -10.40 -10.04
C GLY A 200 -2.10 -9.74 -11.33
N VAL A 201 -2.95 -8.71 -11.24
CA VAL A 201 -3.44 -7.95 -12.40
C VAL A 201 -2.30 -7.22 -13.10
N LEU A 202 -1.36 -6.63 -12.36
CA LEU A 202 -0.20 -5.96 -12.94
C LEU A 202 0.64 -6.92 -13.80
N LEU A 203 0.92 -8.11 -13.26
CA LEU A 203 1.66 -9.17 -13.95
C LEU A 203 0.88 -9.72 -15.14
N ALA A 204 -0.41 -10.01 -14.97
CA ALA A 204 -1.28 -10.54 -16.01
C ALA A 204 -1.43 -9.57 -17.19
N ARG A 205 -1.58 -8.27 -16.92
CA ARG A 205 -1.64 -7.21 -17.94
C ARG A 205 -0.28 -6.87 -18.55
N ARG A 206 0.82 -7.45 -18.04
CA ARG A 206 2.19 -7.21 -18.51
C ARG A 206 2.57 -5.72 -18.55
N ILE A 207 2.10 -4.94 -17.57
CA ILE A 207 2.46 -3.53 -17.45
C ILE A 207 3.89 -3.47 -16.89
N ARG A 208 4.85 -3.07 -17.74
CA ARG A 208 6.30 -3.19 -17.45
C ARG A 208 7.04 -1.85 -17.36
N SER A 209 6.34 -0.73 -17.27
CA SER A 209 7.04 0.55 -17.08
C SER A 209 7.77 0.55 -15.73
N PRO A 210 8.97 1.17 -15.62
CA PRO A 210 9.75 1.16 -14.38
C PRO A 210 8.96 1.63 -13.15
N LEU A 211 8.13 2.68 -13.32
CA LEU A 211 7.25 3.19 -12.27
C LEU A 211 6.22 2.16 -11.81
N MET A 212 5.62 1.41 -12.74
CA MET A 212 4.62 0.40 -12.41
C MET A 212 5.25 -0.85 -11.77
N VAL A 213 6.52 -1.13 -12.07
CA VAL A 213 7.28 -2.18 -11.36
C VAL A 213 7.49 -1.78 -9.90
N ILE A 214 7.92 -0.53 -9.65
CA ILE A 214 8.08 -0.02 -8.27
C ILE A 214 6.73 -0.03 -7.54
N TYR A 215 5.66 0.41 -8.19
CA TYR A 215 4.28 0.30 -7.66
C TYR A 215 3.93 -1.13 -7.25
N GLY A 216 4.25 -2.13 -8.08
CA GLY A 216 4.04 -3.54 -7.76
C GLY A 216 4.84 -4.02 -6.55
N VAL A 217 6.11 -3.61 -6.44
CA VAL A 217 6.96 -3.91 -5.27
C VAL A 217 6.38 -3.28 -4.00
N SER A 218 5.94 -2.02 -4.06
CA SER A 218 5.32 -1.32 -2.94
C SER A 218 4.03 -1.99 -2.47
N ILE A 219 3.16 -2.43 -3.39
CA ILE A 219 1.94 -3.17 -3.03
C ILE A 219 2.26 -4.52 -2.40
N MET A 220 3.31 -5.21 -2.89
CA MET A 220 3.74 -6.46 -2.27
C MET A 220 4.18 -6.24 -0.82
N ALA A 221 4.85 -5.12 -0.51
CA ALA A 221 5.19 -4.78 0.87
C ALA A 221 3.94 -4.56 1.75
N PHE A 222 2.88 -3.92 1.23
CA PHE A 222 1.60 -3.81 1.95
C PHE A 222 0.91 -5.16 2.15
N ALA A 223 0.93 -6.04 1.14
CA ALA A 223 0.42 -7.41 1.26
C ALA A 223 1.14 -8.17 2.38
N LEU A 224 2.47 -8.11 2.40
CA LEU A 224 3.29 -8.78 3.39
C LEU A 224 3.13 -8.17 4.79
N SER A 225 2.91 -6.86 4.89
CA SER A 225 2.54 -6.23 6.16
C SER A 225 1.23 -6.82 6.71
N SER A 226 0.18 -6.97 5.89
CA SER A 226 -1.06 -7.63 6.33
C SER A 226 -0.86 -9.10 6.68
N LEU A 227 0.00 -9.81 5.96
CA LEU A 227 0.36 -11.18 6.33
C LEU A 227 1.05 -11.24 7.70
N ALA A 228 2.00 -10.35 7.98
CA ALA A 228 2.67 -10.27 9.28
C ALA A 228 1.67 -10.09 10.41
N PHE A 229 0.73 -9.14 10.26
CA PHE A 229 -0.32 -8.91 11.25
C PHE A 229 -1.34 -10.07 11.35
N ILE A 230 -1.47 -10.95 10.36
CA ILE A 230 -2.29 -12.17 10.49
C ILE A 230 -1.57 -13.23 11.32
N LEU A 231 -0.25 -13.34 11.15
CA LEU A 231 0.57 -14.34 11.83
C LEU A 231 0.71 -14.05 13.33
N GLY A 232 0.72 -12.78 13.73
CA GLY A 232 0.85 -12.36 15.13
C GLY A 232 2.19 -11.72 15.37
#